data_AF-A0A9U8EAP3-F1
#
_entry.id   AF-A0A9U8EAP3-F1
#
_cell.length_a   1.000
_cell.length_b   1.000
_cell.length_c   1.000
_cell.angle_alpha   90.00
_cell.angle_beta   90.00
_cell.angle_gamma   90.00
#
_symmetry.space_group_name_H-M   'P 1'
#
loop_
_entity.id
_entity.type
_entity.pdbx_description
1 polymer ?
#
loop_
_entity_poly.entity_id
_entity_poly.type
_entity_poly.pdbx_seq_one_letter_code
_entity_poly.pdbx_strand_id
1 'polypeptide(L)'
;MGVYSSSFVIEPNSEMAVSGYSHPSKANWITAHAISTELSIAEVERLWLRFQQMGANQDGLLTQETLAVSKLSNDVFIKNILKYFKSSDGNISFESFLRALKWCESQEIEVKCKAMFQMLNNGNPIPRDILQKILRRIYTQEDEEEIWRITNIFFNTLDTSRKGQIEESAFVNAVMGLPRVQTHAILNFHILSEKMRENVHKNLPEFSSQAAFYTPSPSSMSQVPSDSLLGEVAQKIYKKDWELVANRLGFLSEDIEHIRASNSGNTYKQAYTVLVNWKTRERENAKASILERVLRNAGMVDASLLLAP
;
A
#
# COMPACT_ATOMS: atom_id res chain seq x y z
N MET A 1 11.95 -2.23 18.19
CA MET A 1 11.61 -2.37 16.76
C MET A 1 10.12 -2.67 16.69
N GLY A 2 9.36 -1.92 15.88
CA GLY A 2 7.92 -2.14 15.76
C GLY A 2 7.61 -3.41 14.98
N VAL A 3 6.47 -4.07 15.26
CA VAL A 3 6.10 -5.37 14.67
C VAL A 3 6.16 -5.36 13.14
N TYR A 4 5.93 -4.20 12.51
CA TYR A 4 5.93 -4.05 11.06
C TYR A 4 7.29 -3.66 10.45
N SER A 5 8.22 -3.14 11.25
CA SER A 5 9.54 -2.71 10.74
C SER A 5 10.35 -3.87 10.17
N SER A 6 10.23 -5.07 10.74
CA SER A 6 10.87 -6.28 10.20
C SER A 6 10.39 -6.70 8.81
N SER A 7 9.23 -6.19 8.37
CA SER A 7 8.67 -6.51 7.05
C SER A 7 9.31 -5.70 5.92
N PHE A 8 10.03 -4.62 6.23
CA PHE A 8 10.58 -3.72 5.21
C PHE A 8 11.97 -3.15 5.51
N VAL A 9 12.47 -3.24 6.75
CA VAL A 9 13.85 -2.83 7.08
C VAL A 9 14.81 -3.94 6.67
N ILE A 10 15.83 -3.57 5.89
CA ILE A 10 16.93 -4.46 5.50
C ILE A 10 18.18 -4.04 6.26
N GLU A 11 18.81 -5.00 6.94
CA GLU A 11 20.06 -4.75 7.64
C GLU A 11 21.21 -4.52 6.64
N PRO A 12 22.11 -3.56 6.89
CA PRO A 12 23.18 -3.19 5.95
C PRO A 12 24.09 -4.36 5.54
N ASN A 13 24.27 -5.33 6.44
CA ASN A 13 25.14 -6.50 6.25
C ASN A 13 24.39 -7.73 5.72
N SER A 14 23.12 -7.59 5.34
CA SER A 14 22.35 -8.70 4.77
C SER A 14 22.88 -9.04 3.37
N GLU A 15 23.08 -10.33 3.09
CA GLU A 15 23.45 -10.81 1.75
C GLU A 15 22.40 -10.45 0.68
N MET A 16 21.15 -10.22 1.10
CA MET A 16 20.06 -9.80 0.22
C MET A 16 20.01 -8.28 0.00
N ALA A 17 20.83 -7.50 0.71
CA ALA A 17 20.82 -6.05 0.58
C ALA A 17 21.45 -5.63 -0.77
N VAL A 18 20.76 -4.75 -1.49
CA VAL A 18 21.23 -4.24 -2.79
C VAL A 18 22.57 -3.50 -2.63
N SER A 19 22.84 -2.91 -1.46
CA SER A 19 24.13 -2.28 -1.13
C SER A 19 25.32 -3.24 -1.19
N GLY A 20 25.10 -4.56 -1.07
CA GLY A 20 26.17 -5.56 -1.18
C GLY A 20 26.72 -5.72 -2.60
N TYR A 21 25.94 -5.38 -3.63
CA TYR A 21 26.33 -5.60 -5.04
C TYR A 21 26.07 -4.40 -5.97
N SER A 22 25.33 -3.38 -5.54
CA SER A 22 25.07 -2.15 -6.28
C SER A 22 25.42 -0.90 -5.45
N HIS A 23 25.56 0.26 -6.11
CA HIS A 23 25.86 1.54 -5.49
C HIS A 23 25.24 2.67 -6.31
N PRO A 24 24.85 3.84 -5.73
CA PRO A 24 24.25 4.93 -6.50
C PRO A 24 25.05 5.42 -7.71
N SER A 25 26.38 5.25 -7.69
CA SER A 25 27.26 5.57 -8.81
C SER A 25 27.29 4.51 -9.93
N LYS A 26 26.72 3.33 -9.71
CA LYS A 26 26.64 2.26 -10.71
C LYS A 26 25.38 2.41 -11.56
N ALA A 27 25.50 2.12 -12.87
CA ALA A 27 24.38 2.20 -13.81
C ALA A 27 23.22 1.25 -13.46
N ASN A 28 23.48 0.15 -12.75
CA ASN A 28 22.46 -0.81 -12.32
C ASN A 28 21.80 -0.47 -10.98
N TRP A 29 22.02 0.73 -10.41
CA TRP A 29 21.42 1.12 -9.11
C TRP A 29 19.90 0.98 -9.10
N ILE A 30 19.24 1.59 -10.09
CA ILE A 30 17.78 1.62 -10.19
C ILE A 30 17.23 0.23 -10.50
N THR A 31 17.81 -0.48 -11.47
CA THR A 31 17.31 -1.80 -11.89
C THR A 31 17.50 -2.85 -10.80
N ALA A 32 18.60 -2.81 -10.04
CA ALA A 32 18.81 -3.70 -8.89
C ALA A 32 17.76 -3.50 -7.80
N HIS A 33 17.41 -2.24 -7.49
CA HIS A 33 16.36 -1.93 -6.53
C HIS A 33 14.97 -2.33 -7.04
N ALA A 34 14.66 -2.05 -8.31
CA ALA A 34 13.40 -2.44 -8.92
C ALA A 34 13.14 -3.94 -8.80
N ILE A 35 14.17 -4.76 -9.07
CA ILE A 35 14.09 -6.22 -8.91
C ILE A 35 13.93 -6.60 -7.43
N SER A 36 14.80 -6.10 -6.54
CA SER A 36 14.79 -6.49 -5.12
C SER A 36 13.49 -6.12 -4.40
N THR A 37 12.89 -4.99 -4.79
CA THR A 37 11.64 -4.51 -4.18
C THR A 37 10.42 -4.87 -4.99
N GLU A 38 10.55 -5.49 -6.17
CA GLU A 38 9.47 -5.71 -7.14
C GLU A 38 8.60 -4.45 -7.33
N LEU A 39 9.27 -3.33 -7.58
CA LEU A 39 8.68 -2.06 -8.03
C LEU A 39 9.07 -1.82 -9.48
N SER A 40 8.28 -1.06 -10.22
CA SER A 40 8.66 -0.66 -11.57
C SER A 40 9.89 0.26 -11.56
N ILE A 41 10.65 0.26 -12.66
CA ILE A 41 11.80 1.16 -12.82
C ILE A 41 11.39 2.62 -12.61
N ALA A 42 10.26 3.04 -13.19
CA ALA A 42 9.75 4.40 -13.07
C ALA A 42 9.39 4.79 -11.62
N GLU A 43 8.86 3.85 -10.83
CA GLU A 43 8.61 4.04 -9.39
C GLU A 43 9.92 4.27 -8.64
N VAL A 44 10.90 3.41 -8.89
CA VAL A 44 12.21 3.49 -8.22
C VAL A 44 12.94 4.77 -8.59
N GLU A 45 12.95 5.19 -9.86
CA GLU A 45 13.56 6.45 -10.29
C GLU A 45 12.91 7.66 -9.60
N ARG A 46 11.57 7.70 -9.56
CA ARG A 46 10.85 8.77 -8.88
C ARG A 46 11.16 8.79 -7.39
N LEU A 47 11.14 7.62 -6.75
CA LEU A 47 11.41 7.51 -5.33
C LEU A 47 12.87 7.84 -5.00
N TRP A 48 13.81 7.53 -5.89
CA TRP A 48 15.21 7.93 -5.75
C TRP A 48 15.35 9.45 -5.73
N LEU A 49 14.71 10.16 -6.68
CA LEU A 49 14.71 11.63 -6.69
C LEU A 49 14.12 12.21 -5.40
N ARG A 50 13.04 11.63 -4.86
CA ARG A 50 12.46 12.05 -3.58
C ARG A 50 13.39 11.76 -2.40
N PHE A 51 14.04 10.61 -2.41
CA PHE A 51 14.99 10.21 -1.38
C PHE A 51 16.22 11.13 -1.35
N GLN A 52 16.73 11.54 -2.52
CA GLN A 52 17.78 12.55 -2.64
C GLN A 52 17.32 13.92 -2.12
N GLN A 53 16.07 14.33 -2.39
CA GLN A 53 15.51 15.58 -1.84
C GLN A 53 15.38 15.56 -0.31
N MET A 54 15.29 14.38 0.30
CA MET A 54 15.32 14.21 1.76
C MET A 54 16.73 14.37 2.36
N GLY A 55 17.77 14.47 1.52
CA GLY A 55 19.16 14.67 1.92
C GLY A 55 20.01 13.39 1.92
N ALA A 56 19.67 12.40 1.10
CA ALA A 56 20.47 11.18 1.00
C ALA A 56 21.91 11.49 0.57
N ASN A 57 22.87 10.80 1.20
CA ASN A 57 24.28 10.95 0.88
C ASN A 57 24.66 10.19 -0.41
N GLN A 58 25.94 10.21 -0.78
CA GLN A 58 26.44 9.57 -1.99
C GLN A 58 26.33 8.02 -1.97
N ASP A 59 26.21 7.44 -0.77
CA ASP A 59 26.04 6.00 -0.56
C ASP A 59 24.56 5.56 -0.60
N GLY A 60 23.64 6.52 -0.78
CA GLY A 60 22.20 6.24 -0.82
C GLY A 60 21.61 5.97 0.57
N LEU A 61 22.13 6.66 1.58
CA LEU A 61 21.67 6.59 2.97
C LEU A 61 21.17 7.95 3.45
N LEU A 62 20.08 7.94 4.22
CA LEU A 62 19.73 9.05 5.10
C LEU A 62 20.35 8.77 6.46
N THR A 63 21.41 9.50 6.78
CA THR A 63 22.14 9.33 8.04
C THR A 63 21.37 9.89 9.23
N GLN A 64 21.74 9.49 10.44
CA GLN A 64 21.18 10.08 11.66
C GLN A 64 21.31 11.61 11.70
N GLU A 65 22.42 12.15 11.21
CA GLU A 65 22.67 13.60 11.13
C GLU A 65 21.68 14.29 10.18
N THR A 66 21.51 13.75 8.97
CA THR A 66 20.52 14.25 8.01
C THR A 66 19.10 14.20 8.59
N LEU A 67 18.76 13.10 9.26
CA LEU A 67 17.46 12.90 9.88
C LEU A 67 17.25 13.81 11.11
N ALA A 68 18.31 14.30 11.74
CA ALA A 68 18.23 15.24 12.86
C ALA A 68 18.02 16.69 12.40
N VAL A 69 18.71 17.11 11.34
CA VAL A 69 18.74 18.50 10.84
C VAL A 69 17.55 18.84 9.92
N SER A 70 16.99 17.83 9.26
CA SER A 70 15.94 18.02 8.25
C SER A 70 14.63 18.57 8.84
N LYS A 71 13.86 19.33 8.05
CA LYS A 71 12.44 19.69 8.33
C LYS A 71 11.59 18.46 8.69
N LEU A 72 12.03 17.27 8.31
CA LEU A 72 11.42 15.98 8.65
C LEU A 72 11.43 15.68 10.16
N SER A 73 12.34 16.24 10.95
CA SER A 73 12.41 15.97 12.41
C SER A 73 11.52 16.88 13.25
N ASN A 74 11.07 18.01 12.67
CA ASN A 74 10.23 19.00 13.36
C ASN A 74 8.80 18.51 13.58
N ASP A 75 8.32 17.61 12.72
CA ASP A 75 7.02 16.98 12.86
C ASP A 75 7.15 15.63 13.60
N VAL A 76 6.45 15.51 14.73
CA VAL A 76 6.44 14.30 15.56
C VAL A 76 5.86 13.11 14.79
N PHE A 77 4.87 13.31 13.92
CA PHE A 77 4.29 12.23 13.12
C PHE A 77 5.31 11.70 12.10
N ILE A 78 6.00 12.60 11.40
CA ILE A 78 7.05 12.22 10.45
C ILE A 78 8.19 11.51 11.19
N LYS A 79 8.64 12.05 12.33
CA LYS A 79 9.66 11.42 13.17
C LYS A 79 9.26 10.03 13.64
N ASN A 80 8.01 9.84 14.05
CA ASN A 80 7.49 8.55 14.48
C ASN A 80 7.42 7.56 13.32
N ILE A 81 7.00 7.97 12.11
CA ILE A 81 7.01 7.11 10.92
C ILE A 81 8.45 6.70 10.57
N LEU A 82 9.37 7.67 10.46
CA LEU A 82 10.75 7.42 10.06
C LEU A 82 11.49 6.52 11.05
N LYS A 83 11.10 6.50 12.33
CA LYS A 83 11.64 5.55 13.32
C LYS A 83 11.48 4.09 12.89
N TYR A 84 10.41 3.75 12.18
CA TYR A 84 10.18 2.37 11.71
C TYR A 84 11.02 2.00 10.51
N PHE A 85 11.58 2.98 9.79
CA PHE A 85 12.34 2.78 8.55
C PHE A 85 13.84 2.62 8.85
N LYS A 86 14.26 2.88 10.09
CA LYS A 86 15.65 2.83 10.51
C LYS A 86 16.14 1.40 10.71
N SER A 87 17.32 1.11 10.18
CA SER A 87 18.10 -0.09 10.49
C SER A 87 18.75 -0.02 11.87
N SER A 88 19.43 -1.09 12.28
CA SER A 88 20.14 -1.17 13.57
C SER A 88 21.20 -0.07 13.79
N ASP A 89 21.80 0.44 12.72
CA ASP A 89 22.74 1.56 12.71
C ASP A 89 22.06 2.95 12.82
N GLY A 90 20.72 2.98 12.84
CA GLY A 90 19.89 4.17 12.96
C GLY A 90 19.78 5.01 11.67
N ASN A 91 20.36 4.55 10.57
CA ASN A 91 20.22 5.15 9.25
C ASN A 91 19.00 4.59 8.52
N ILE A 92 18.60 5.23 7.43
CA ILE A 92 17.57 4.69 6.53
C ILE A 92 18.25 4.46 5.17
N SER A 93 18.27 3.21 4.72
CA SER A 93 18.73 2.88 3.37
C SER A 93 17.65 3.15 2.32
N PHE A 94 18.06 3.42 1.08
CA PHE A 94 17.12 3.59 -0.02
C PHE A 94 16.23 2.36 -0.20
N GLU A 95 16.78 1.15 -0.07
CA GLU A 95 16.01 -0.09 -0.15
C GLU A 95 14.94 -0.19 0.95
N SER A 96 15.27 0.13 2.21
CA SER A 96 14.29 0.11 3.31
C SER A 96 13.16 1.12 3.07
N PHE A 97 13.50 2.28 2.51
CA PHE A 97 12.52 3.29 2.11
C PHE A 97 11.58 2.79 1.00
N LEU A 98 12.12 2.17 -0.06
CA LEU A 98 11.32 1.58 -1.13
C LEU A 98 10.38 0.48 -0.62
N ARG A 99 10.91 -0.46 0.18
CA ARG A 99 10.13 -1.56 0.76
C ARG A 99 9.01 -1.06 1.66
N ALA A 100 9.26 -0.03 2.44
CA ALA A 100 8.25 0.57 3.31
C ALA A 100 7.13 1.24 2.50
N LEU A 101 7.46 1.96 1.43
CA LEU A 101 6.44 2.56 0.56
C LEU A 101 5.66 1.52 -0.25
N LYS A 102 6.31 0.46 -0.71
CA LYS A 102 5.62 -0.69 -1.30
C LYS A 102 4.66 -1.34 -0.31
N TRP A 103 5.09 -1.50 0.94
CA TRP A 103 4.23 -1.99 2.01
C TRP A 103 3.03 -1.06 2.21
N CYS A 104 3.22 0.26 2.21
CA CYS A 104 2.11 1.21 2.27
C CYS A 104 1.14 1.09 1.08
N GLU A 105 1.61 0.69 -0.11
CA GLU A 105 0.73 0.48 -1.27
C GLU A 105 0.00 -0.88 -1.19
N SER A 106 0.72 -1.96 -0.86
CA SER A 106 0.24 -3.33 -1.06
C SER A 106 -0.62 -3.90 0.06
N GLN A 107 -0.59 -3.30 1.26
CA GLN A 107 -1.21 -3.89 2.45
C GLN A 107 -2.70 -3.60 2.56
N GLU A 108 -3.41 -4.53 3.19
CA GLU A 108 -4.82 -4.38 3.53
C GLU A 108 -5.05 -3.23 4.51
N ILE A 109 -6.24 -2.61 4.42
CA ILE A 109 -6.58 -1.46 5.26
C ILE A 109 -6.51 -1.79 6.74
N GLU A 110 -6.96 -2.97 7.17
CA GLU A 110 -6.92 -3.36 8.58
C GLU A 110 -5.48 -3.39 9.11
N VAL A 111 -4.54 -3.93 8.32
CA VAL A 111 -3.12 -3.98 8.66
C VAL A 111 -2.53 -2.57 8.73
N LYS A 112 -2.90 -1.69 7.78
CA LYS A 112 -2.52 -0.28 7.80
C LYS A 112 -3.04 0.42 9.06
N CYS A 113 -4.27 0.15 9.47
CA CYS A 113 -4.87 0.71 10.68
C CYS A 113 -4.10 0.31 11.95
N LYS A 114 -3.72 -0.97 12.06
CA LYS A 114 -2.88 -1.45 13.18
C LYS A 114 -1.52 -0.76 13.18
N ALA A 115 -0.87 -0.66 12.02
CA ALA A 115 0.42 0.02 11.92
C ALA A 115 0.32 1.52 12.27
N MET A 116 -0.72 2.22 11.80
CA MET A 116 -0.98 3.62 12.15
C MET A 116 -1.19 3.78 13.65
N PHE A 117 -1.97 2.91 14.29
CA PHE A 117 -2.15 2.93 15.74
C PHE A 117 -0.81 2.79 16.48
N GLN A 118 0.04 1.86 16.03
CA GLN A 118 1.36 1.70 16.62
C GLN A 118 2.23 2.96 16.47
N MET A 119 2.12 3.68 15.36
CA MET A 119 2.86 4.92 15.12
C MET A 119 2.37 6.10 15.98
N LEU A 120 1.11 6.09 16.43
CA LEU A 120 0.54 7.17 17.25
C LEU A 120 1.09 7.17 18.68
N ASN A 121 1.25 6.00 19.31
CA ASN A 121 1.72 5.91 20.71
C ASN A 121 2.72 4.76 20.96
N ASN A 122 3.61 4.51 20.00
CA ASN A 122 4.60 3.42 20.06
C ASN A 122 3.99 2.03 20.35
N GLY A 123 2.75 1.79 19.89
CA GLY A 123 2.01 0.54 20.13
C GLY A 123 1.34 0.40 21.49
N ASN A 124 1.53 1.37 22.39
CA ASN A 124 0.80 1.37 23.65
C ASN A 124 -0.65 1.84 23.45
N PRO A 125 -1.60 1.42 24.30
CA PRO A 125 -2.93 2.02 24.36
C PRO A 125 -2.84 3.55 24.45
N ILE A 126 -3.80 4.27 23.87
CA ILE A 126 -3.79 5.73 23.81
C ILE A 126 -4.64 6.28 24.97
N PRO A 127 -4.03 6.89 26.02
CA PRO A 127 -4.77 7.54 27.08
C PRO A 127 -5.28 8.91 26.62
N ARG A 128 -6.20 9.50 27.41
CA ARG A 128 -6.85 10.78 27.09
C ARG A 128 -5.86 11.92 26.85
N ASP A 129 -4.82 12.04 27.67
CA ASP A 129 -3.85 13.13 27.56
C ASP A 129 -3.01 13.02 26.27
N ILE A 130 -2.69 11.80 25.83
CA ILE A 130 -1.99 11.56 24.57
C ILE A 130 -2.89 11.90 23.39
N LEU A 131 -4.16 11.50 23.41
CA LEU A 131 -5.11 11.88 22.36
C LEU A 131 -5.26 13.40 22.25
N GLN A 132 -5.37 14.11 23.37
CA GLN A 132 -5.42 15.58 23.37
C GLN A 132 -4.15 16.20 22.74
N LYS A 133 -2.97 15.69 23.08
CA LYS A 133 -1.70 16.14 22.47
C LYS A 133 -1.69 15.92 20.96
N ILE A 134 -2.23 14.79 20.49
CA ILE A 134 -2.38 14.49 19.06
C ILE A 134 -3.35 15.49 18.41
N LEU A 135 -4.52 15.70 19.00
CA LEU A 135 -5.55 16.59 18.46
C LEU A 135 -5.09 18.04 18.37
N ARG A 136 -4.42 18.59 19.40
CA ARG A 136 -3.85 19.95 19.37
C ARG A 136 -2.88 20.16 18.21
N ARG A 137 -2.21 19.10 17.79
CA ARG A 137 -1.22 19.16 16.72
C ARG A 137 -1.83 19.04 15.32
N ILE A 138 -2.98 18.35 15.21
CA ILE A 138 -3.74 18.23 13.97
C ILE A 138 -4.61 19.48 13.77
N TYR A 139 -5.30 19.91 14.83
CA TYR A 139 -6.28 20.99 14.83
C TYR A 139 -5.68 22.25 15.48
N THR A 140 -4.70 22.84 14.81
CA THR A 140 -3.94 24.00 15.33
C THR A 140 -4.75 25.28 15.55
N GLN A 141 -5.98 25.34 15.04
CA GLN A 141 -6.87 26.50 15.10
C GLN A 141 -8.00 26.34 16.14
N GLU A 142 -8.18 25.14 16.69
CA GLU A 142 -9.25 24.85 17.65
C GLU A 142 -8.82 25.24 19.07
N ASP A 143 -9.78 25.68 19.89
CA ASP A 143 -9.52 26.02 21.27
C ASP A 143 -9.50 24.79 22.20
N GLU A 144 -9.10 24.99 23.45
CA GLU A 144 -8.98 23.90 24.42
C GLU A 144 -10.33 23.25 24.79
N GLU A 145 -11.43 24.00 24.73
CA GLU A 145 -12.76 23.47 25.00
C GLU A 145 -13.21 22.52 23.89
N GLU A 146 -12.95 22.90 22.63
CA GLU A 146 -13.26 22.08 21.46
C GLU A 146 -12.39 20.83 21.41
N ILE A 147 -11.08 20.95 21.68
CA ILE A 147 -10.19 19.79 21.80
C ILE A 147 -10.66 18.83 22.91
N TRP A 148 -11.10 19.36 24.05
CA TRP A 148 -11.66 18.54 25.13
C TRP A 148 -12.97 17.86 24.71
N ARG A 149 -13.85 18.58 24.01
CA ARG A 149 -15.11 18.05 23.48
C ARG A 149 -14.86 16.91 22.49
N ILE A 150 -13.99 17.10 21.51
CA ILE A 150 -13.60 16.07 20.53
C ILE A 150 -13.00 14.86 21.26
N THR A 151 -12.12 15.09 22.23
CA THR A 151 -11.53 13.99 23.04
C THR A 151 -12.62 13.17 23.73
N ASN A 152 -13.61 13.82 24.35
CA ASN A 152 -14.70 13.11 25.03
C ASN A 152 -15.55 12.30 24.06
N ILE A 153 -15.87 12.85 22.90
CA ILE A 153 -16.61 12.14 21.86
C ILE A 153 -15.83 10.89 21.44
N PHE A 154 -14.53 11.03 21.14
CA PHE A 154 -13.67 9.91 20.78
C PHE A 154 -13.68 8.80 21.85
N PHE A 155 -13.51 9.17 23.13
CA PHE A 155 -13.49 8.17 24.21
C PHE A 155 -14.85 7.53 24.46
N ASN A 156 -15.95 8.26 24.33
CA ASN A 156 -17.29 7.69 24.47
C ASN A 156 -17.59 6.68 23.36
N THR A 157 -17.00 6.86 22.18
CA THR A 157 -17.14 5.93 21.05
C THR A 157 -16.16 4.75 21.11
N LEU A 158 -14.90 5.00 21.51
CA LEU A 158 -13.80 4.05 21.35
C LEU A 158 -13.41 3.31 22.64
N ASP A 159 -13.55 3.93 23.81
CA ASP A 159 -13.25 3.28 25.09
C ASP A 159 -14.46 2.46 25.57
N THR A 160 -14.82 1.46 24.78
CA THR A 160 -15.91 0.51 25.09
C THR A 160 -15.65 -0.26 26.39
N SER A 161 -14.37 -0.42 26.75
CA SER A 161 -13.92 -1.08 27.98
C SER A 161 -13.99 -0.20 29.23
N ARG A 162 -14.23 1.11 29.08
CA ARG A 162 -14.21 2.13 30.15
C ARG A 162 -12.94 2.13 30.99
N LYS A 163 -11.79 1.82 30.36
CA LYS A 163 -10.48 1.78 31.04
C LYS A 163 -9.76 3.13 31.01
N GLY A 164 -10.34 4.15 30.39
CA GLY A 164 -9.72 5.46 30.21
C GLY A 164 -8.63 5.49 29.14
N GLN A 165 -8.59 4.46 28.27
CA GLN A 165 -7.61 4.34 27.18
C GLN A 165 -8.22 3.65 25.96
N ILE A 166 -7.73 4.00 24.77
CA ILE A 166 -8.13 3.37 23.51
C ILE A 166 -7.16 2.23 23.20
N GLU A 167 -7.68 1.01 23.07
CA GLU A 167 -6.90 -0.17 22.66
C GLU A 167 -6.84 -0.28 21.12
N GLU A 168 -5.83 -0.97 20.59
CA GLU A 168 -5.61 -1.12 19.13
C GLU A 168 -6.85 -1.71 18.44
N SER A 169 -7.45 -2.75 19.03
CA SER A 169 -8.65 -3.41 18.49
C SER A 169 -9.84 -2.47 18.38
N ALA A 170 -10.08 -1.64 19.41
CA ALA A 170 -11.16 -0.66 19.41
C ALA A 170 -10.95 0.42 18.35
N PHE A 171 -9.72 0.90 18.19
CA PHE A 171 -9.35 1.84 17.14
C PHE A 171 -9.57 1.26 15.75
N VAL A 172 -9.03 0.06 15.49
CA VAL A 172 -9.16 -0.61 14.19
C VAL A 172 -10.62 -0.85 13.84
N ASN A 173 -11.42 -1.39 14.77
CA ASN A 173 -12.83 -1.65 14.56
C ASN A 173 -13.60 -0.37 14.23
N ALA A 174 -13.29 0.75 14.89
CA ALA A 174 -13.93 2.02 14.59
C ALA A 174 -13.57 2.57 13.21
N VAL A 175 -12.29 2.49 12.81
CA VAL A 175 -11.88 2.92 11.46
C VAL A 175 -12.54 2.04 10.40
N MET A 176 -12.64 0.74 10.62
CA MET A 176 -13.32 -0.20 9.72
C MET A 176 -14.85 0.01 9.67
N GLY A 177 -15.43 0.62 10.72
CA GLY A 177 -16.83 1.01 10.78
C GLY A 177 -17.16 2.35 10.11
N LEU A 178 -16.16 3.14 9.71
CA LEU A 178 -16.37 4.40 8.99
C LEU A 178 -16.87 4.14 7.56
N PRO A 179 -17.52 5.13 6.91
CA PRO A 179 -17.94 5.03 5.52
C PRO A 179 -16.82 4.57 4.58
N ARG A 180 -16.98 3.36 4.00
CA ARG A 180 -15.93 2.65 3.27
C ARG A 180 -15.31 3.50 2.16
N VAL A 181 -16.12 4.19 1.35
CA VAL A 181 -15.62 4.97 0.21
C VAL A 181 -14.63 6.05 0.66
N GLN A 182 -14.95 6.78 1.72
CA GLN A 182 -14.11 7.84 2.28
C GLN A 182 -12.87 7.25 2.94
N THR A 183 -13.03 6.19 3.73
CA THR A 183 -11.91 5.52 4.39
C THR A 183 -10.91 4.97 3.38
N HIS A 184 -11.39 4.30 2.32
CA HIS A 184 -10.55 3.82 1.24
C HIS A 184 -9.88 4.98 0.51
N ALA A 185 -10.59 6.07 0.18
CA ALA A 185 -9.99 7.20 -0.50
C ALA A 185 -8.83 7.85 0.29
N ILE A 186 -8.94 7.89 1.63
CA ILE A 186 -7.91 8.44 2.51
C ILE A 186 -6.73 7.47 2.70
N LEU A 187 -7.00 6.17 2.86
CA LEU A 187 -5.98 5.16 3.18
C LEU A 187 -5.35 4.49 1.95
N ASN A 188 -5.88 4.75 0.77
CA ASN A 188 -5.31 4.26 -0.47
C ASN A 188 -4.07 5.08 -0.82
N PHE A 189 -2.91 4.44 -0.78
CA PHE A 189 -1.62 5.04 -1.08
C PHE A 189 -1.10 4.47 -2.38
N HIS A 190 -0.67 5.35 -3.29
CA HIS A 190 -0.06 4.97 -4.55
C HIS A 190 1.28 5.69 -4.72
N ILE A 191 2.33 4.94 -5.05
CA ILE A 191 3.68 5.48 -5.23
C ILE A 191 3.73 6.43 -6.44
N LEU A 192 3.12 6.00 -7.54
CA LEU A 192 2.84 6.85 -8.70
C LEU A 192 1.41 7.38 -8.62
N SER A 193 1.27 8.68 -8.85
CA SER A 193 -0.07 9.25 -9.02
C SER A 193 -0.75 8.62 -10.24
N GLU A 194 -2.07 8.51 -10.20
CA GLU A 194 -2.87 7.88 -11.25
C GLU A 194 -2.58 8.49 -12.64
N LYS A 195 -2.48 9.82 -12.71
CA LYS A 195 -2.09 10.57 -13.91
C LYS A 195 -0.70 10.21 -14.45
N MET A 196 0.27 9.96 -13.55
CA MET A 196 1.63 9.60 -13.95
C MET A 196 1.73 8.13 -14.35
N ARG A 197 0.96 7.23 -13.71
CA ARG A 197 0.82 5.84 -14.16
C ARG A 197 0.28 5.78 -15.59
N GLU A 198 -0.73 6.57 -15.91
CA GLU A 198 -1.25 6.66 -17.29
C GLU A 198 -0.19 7.17 -18.28
N ASN A 199 0.59 8.18 -17.90
CA ASN A 199 1.62 8.75 -18.77
C ASN A 199 2.86 7.87 -18.95
N VAL A 200 3.32 7.16 -17.91
CA VAL A 200 4.45 6.22 -18.00
C VAL A 200 4.09 5.07 -18.95
N HIS A 201 2.87 4.53 -18.88
CA HIS A 201 2.41 3.51 -19.82
C HIS A 201 2.31 4.02 -21.26
N LYS A 202 1.94 5.29 -21.48
CA LYS A 202 1.90 5.88 -22.83
C LYS A 202 3.30 6.12 -23.44
N ASN A 203 4.31 6.30 -22.60
CA ASN A 203 5.65 6.76 -23.03
C ASN A 203 6.74 5.67 -22.93
N LEU A 204 6.41 4.44 -22.51
CA LEU A 204 7.36 3.34 -22.54
C LEU A 204 7.61 2.90 -24.01
N PRO A 205 8.87 2.78 -24.46
CA PRO A 205 9.19 2.40 -25.83
C PRO A 205 8.70 0.99 -26.22
N GLU A 206 8.45 0.11 -25.24
CA GLU A 206 7.80 -1.20 -25.45
C GLU A 206 6.35 -1.06 -25.96
N PHE A 207 5.71 0.10 -25.76
CA PHE A 207 4.35 0.41 -26.24
C PHE A 207 4.31 1.53 -27.29
N SER A 208 5.45 2.19 -27.56
CA SER A 208 5.60 3.00 -28.77
C SER A 208 5.66 2.05 -29.96
N SER A 209 4.79 2.23 -30.93
CA SER A 209 4.49 1.29 -32.01
C SER A 209 5.62 1.17 -33.05
N GLN A 210 6.85 0.86 -32.63
CA GLN A 210 8.02 0.64 -33.50
C GLN A 210 8.98 -0.46 -33.02
N ALA A 211 8.70 -1.18 -31.92
CA ALA A 211 9.42 -2.43 -31.62
C ALA A 211 8.81 -3.57 -32.45
N ALA A 212 9.56 -4.06 -33.44
CA ALA A 212 9.17 -5.14 -34.34
C ALA A 212 9.17 -6.51 -33.65
N PHE A 213 8.24 -6.75 -32.72
CA PHE A 213 7.93 -8.09 -32.22
C PHE A 213 6.42 -8.27 -32.14
N TYR A 214 5.93 -9.24 -32.93
CA TYR A 214 4.55 -9.71 -33.04
C TYR A 214 3.47 -8.63 -33.15
N THR A 215 2.98 -8.39 -34.37
CA THR A 215 1.66 -7.79 -34.58
C THR A 215 0.60 -8.60 -33.81
N PRO A 216 -0.03 -8.07 -32.76
CA PRO A 216 -1.14 -8.76 -32.11
C PRO A 216 -2.35 -8.63 -33.02
N SER A 217 -2.95 -9.76 -33.37
CA SER A 217 -4.26 -9.77 -34.03
C SER A 217 -5.29 -9.07 -33.11
N PRO A 218 -6.19 -8.23 -33.64
CA PRO A 218 -7.21 -7.51 -32.87
C PRO A 218 -8.23 -8.41 -32.13
N SER A 219 -8.09 -9.74 -32.26
CA SER A 219 -8.89 -10.77 -31.60
C SER A 219 -8.57 -10.98 -30.12
N SER A 220 -7.38 -10.64 -29.62
CA SER A 220 -6.98 -10.96 -28.22
C SER A 220 -7.65 -10.05 -27.17
N MET A 221 -8.01 -8.81 -27.52
CA MET A 221 -8.64 -7.87 -26.58
C MET A 221 -10.13 -8.15 -26.27
N SER A 222 -10.77 -9.01 -27.07
CA SER A 222 -12.20 -9.32 -26.96
C SER A 222 -12.49 -10.73 -26.44
N GLN A 223 -11.47 -11.50 -26.05
CA GLN A 223 -11.68 -12.85 -25.55
C GLN A 223 -12.05 -12.87 -24.06
N VAL A 224 -12.95 -13.79 -23.72
CA VAL A 224 -13.31 -14.11 -22.34
C VAL A 224 -12.14 -14.89 -21.72
N PRO A 225 -11.63 -14.50 -20.53
CA PRO A 225 -10.54 -15.22 -19.88
C PRO A 225 -10.84 -16.70 -19.66
N SER A 226 -9.84 -17.55 -19.87
CA SER A 226 -9.93 -18.97 -19.51
C SER A 226 -9.94 -19.15 -17.99
N ASP A 227 -10.48 -20.26 -17.50
CA ASP A 227 -10.51 -20.55 -16.06
C ASP A 227 -9.10 -20.72 -15.48
N SER A 228 -8.15 -21.22 -16.28
CA SER A 228 -6.73 -21.29 -15.91
C SER A 228 -6.15 -19.89 -15.65
N LEU A 229 -6.45 -18.94 -16.53
CA LEU A 229 -5.98 -17.56 -16.41
C LEU A 229 -6.61 -16.85 -15.21
N LEU A 230 -7.90 -17.09 -14.94
CA LEU A 230 -8.56 -16.60 -13.73
C LEU A 230 -7.95 -17.21 -12.46
N GLY A 231 -7.46 -18.46 -12.52
CA GLY A 231 -6.70 -19.08 -11.43
C GLY A 231 -5.38 -18.36 -11.15
N GLU A 232 -4.62 -18.02 -12.19
CA GLU A 232 -3.37 -17.26 -12.06
C GLU A 232 -3.62 -15.83 -11.52
N VAL A 233 -4.67 -15.17 -12.00
CA VAL A 233 -5.11 -13.87 -11.48
C VAL A 233 -5.51 -13.99 -10.00
N ALA A 234 -6.31 -15.01 -9.63
CA ALA A 234 -6.67 -15.27 -8.24
C ALA A 234 -5.43 -15.47 -7.36
N GLN A 235 -4.43 -16.19 -7.86
CA GLN A 235 -3.14 -16.41 -7.17
C GLN A 235 -2.34 -15.11 -6.95
N LYS A 236 -2.58 -14.06 -7.73
CA LYS A 236 -1.93 -12.75 -7.54
C LYS A 236 -2.72 -11.82 -6.62
N ILE A 237 -4.04 -11.98 -6.55
CA ILE A 237 -4.92 -11.06 -5.79
C ILE A 237 -5.37 -11.59 -4.44
N TYR A 238 -5.23 -12.89 -4.15
CA TYR A 238 -5.79 -13.51 -2.93
C TYR A 238 -5.18 -13.03 -1.60
N LYS A 239 -3.98 -12.44 -1.65
CA LYS A 239 -3.30 -11.80 -0.51
C LYS A 239 -3.44 -10.28 -0.51
N LYS A 240 -4.16 -9.75 -1.50
CA LYS A 240 -4.50 -8.34 -1.66
C LYS A 240 -6.02 -8.20 -1.45
N ASP A 241 -6.57 -7.03 -1.77
CA ASP A 241 -7.99 -6.71 -1.57
C ASP A 241 -8.89 -7.25 -2.70
N TRP A 242 -9.07 -8.58 -2.74
CA TRP A 242 -9.95 -9.22 -3.74
C TRP A 242 -11.42 -8.75 -3.63
N GLU A 243 -11.82 -8.18 -2.49
CA GLU A 243 -13.16 -7.64 -2.26
C GLU A 243 -13.36 -6.31 -2.99
N LEU A 244 -12.32 -5.48 -3.09
CA LEU A 244 -12.35 -4.29 -3.96
C LEU A 244 -12.56 -4.67 -5.42
N VAL A 245 -11.92 -5.75 -5.88
CA VAL A 245 -12.13 -6.32 -7.21
C VAL A 245 -13.57 -6.79 -7.35
N ALA A 246 -14.10 -7.55 -6.37
CA ALA A 246 -15.48 -8.01 -6.36
C ALA A 246 -16.49 -6.85 -6.45
N ASN A 247 -16.34 -5.82 -5.61
CA ASN A 247 -17.21 -4.64 -5.63
C ASN A 247 -17.19 -3.94 -7.00
N ARG A 248 -16.02 -3.79 -7.61
CA ARG A 248 -15.87 -3.15 -8.93
C ARG A 248 -16.36 -4.02 -10.09
N LEU A 249 -16.34 -5.34 -9.90
CA LEU A 249 -17.03 -6.28 -10.76
C LEU A 249 -18.54 -6.32 -10.47
N GLY A 250 -19.07 -5.49 -9.56
CA GLY A 250 -20.50 -5.37 -9.30
C GLY A 250 -21.07 -6.43 -8.36
N PHE A 251 -20.27 -7.01 -7.48
CA PHE A 251 -20.76 -7.80 -6.35
C PHE A 251 -21.11 -6.86 -5.19
N LEU A 252 -22.21 -7.13 -4.50
CA LEU A 252 -22.63 -6.38 -3.33
C LEU A 252 -21.99 -6.96 -2.06
N SER A 253 -22.09 -6.24 -0.94
CA SER A 253 -21.53 -6.69 0.34
C SER A 253 -22.11 -8.03 0.79
N GLU A 254 -23.40 -8.29 0.53
CA GLU A 254 -24.07 -9.56 0.82
C GLU A 254 -23.48 -10.73 0.03
N ASP A 255 -23.15 -10.51 -1.25
CA ASP A 255 -22.52 -11.53 -2.10
C ASP A 255 -21.11 -11.87 -1.58
N ILE A 256 -20.35 -10.85 -1.18
CA ILE A 256 -18.98 -10.99 -0.67
C ILE A 256 -19.00 -11.76 0.65
N GLU A 257 -19.94 -11.44 1.55
CA GLU A 257 -20.13 -12.17 2.81
C GLU A 257 -20.52 -13.64 2.58
N HIS A 258 -21.42 -13.91 1.63
CA HIS A 258 -21.78 -15.26 1.26
C HIS A 258 -20.60 -16.07 0.67
N ILE A 259 -19.79 -15.45 -0.19
CA ILE A 259 -18.59 -16.08 -0.77
C ILE A 259 -17.54 -16.35 0.31
N ARG A 260 -17.38 -15.42 1.25
CA ARG A 260 -16.49 -15.56 2.41
C ARG A 260 -16.93 -16.70 3.34
N ALA A 261 -18.22 -16.79 3.64
CA ALA A 261 -18.78 -17.86 4.46
C ALA A 261 -18.65 -19.24 3.80
N SER A 262 -18.90 -19.30 2.49
CA SER A 262 -18.84 -20.54 1.69
C SER A 262 -17.42 -21.07 1.49
N ASN A 263 -16.41 -20.20 1.60
CA ASN A 263 -14.99 -20.52 1.42
C ASN A 263 -14.16 -20.04 2.62
N SER A 264 -14.63 -20.34 3.83
CA SER A 264 -13.97 -19.89 5.07
C SER A 264 -12.52 -20.36 5.15
N GLY A 265 -11.62 -19.44 5.47
CA GLY A 265 -10.19 -19.72 5.64
C GLY A 265 -9.37 -19.87 4.35
N ASN A 266 -9.98 -19.80 3.15
CA ASN A 266 -9.26 -19.91 1.88
C ASN A 266 -9.51 -18.69 0.98
N THR A 267 -8.71 -17.64 1.17
CA THR A 267 -8.83 -16.38 0.41
C THR A 267 -8.54 -16.54 -1.07
N TYR A 268 -7.71 -17.52 -1.47
CA TYR A 268 -7.52 -17.88 -2.88
C TYR A 268 -8.81 -18.38 -3.50
N LYS A 269 -9.48 -19.30 -2.81
CA LYS A 269 -10.75 -19.86 -3.27
C LYS A 269 -11.84 -18.78 -3.30
N GLN A 270 -11.85 -17.86 -2.33
CA GLN A 270 -12.76 -16.70 -2.34
C GLN A 270 -12.54 -15.83 -3.59
N ALA A 271 -11.29 -15.40 -3.84
CA ALA A 271 -10.93 -14.58 -5.00
C ALA A 271 -11.25 -15.30 -6.33
N TYR A 272 -10.92 -16.59 -6.44
CA TYR A 272 -11.22 -17.39 -7.62
C TYR A 272 -12.74 -17.53 -7.84
N THR A 273 -13.52 -17.77 -6.79
CA THR A 273 -14.98 -17.85 -6.87
C THR A 273 -15.59 -16.53 -7.36
N VAL A 274 -15.08 -15.38 -6.93
CA VAL A 274 -15.53 -14.07 -7.48
C VAL A 274 -15.31 -13.99 -8.98
N LEU A 275 -14.10 -14.33 -9.44
CA LEU A 275 -13.73 -14.22 -10.85
C LEU A 275 -14.55 -15.17 -11.73
N VAL A 276 -14.77 -16.41 -11.27
CA VAL A 276 -15.61 -17.38 -11.97
C VAL A 276 -17.08 -16.93 -11.97
N ASN A 277 -17.61 -16.48 -10.83
CA ASN A 277 -18.99 -16.00 -10.75
C ASN A 277 -19.21 -14.78 -11.65
N TRP A 278 -18.24 -13.87 -11.73
CA TRP A 278 -18.27 -12.74 -12.65
C TRP A 278 -18.33 -13.21 -14.10
N LYS A 279 -17.44 -14.14 -14.49
CA LYS A 279 -17.43 -14.73 -15.83
C LYS A 279 -18.75 -15.41 -16.16
N THR A 280 -19.33 -16.16 -15.24
CA THR A 280 -20.62 -16.84 -15.43
C THR A 280 -21.77 -15.85 -15.56
N ARG A 281 -21.75 -14.74 -14.80
CA ARG A 281 -22.78 -13.71 -14.82
C ARG A 281 -22.76 -12.89 -16.11
N GLU A 282 -21.57 -12.44 -16.53
CA GLU A 282 -21.40 -11.57 -17.70
C GLU A 282 -21.26 -12.35 -19.04
N ARG A 283 -20.93 -13.65 -18.98
CA ARG A 283 -20.78 -14.55 -20.14
C ARG A 283 -19.85 -13.97 -21.22
N GLU A 284 -20.37 -13.70 -22.42
CA GLU A 284 -19.60 -13.16 -23.56
C GLU A 284 -19.13 -11.72 -23.32
N ASN A 285 -19.73 -11.01 -22.36
CA ASN A 285 -19.32 -9.68 -21.95
C ASN A 285 -18.21 -9.70 -20.90
N ALA A 286 -17.82 -10.87 -20.38
CA ALA A 286 -16.72 -11.03 -19.43
C ALA A 286 -15.35 -10.89 -20.11
N LYS A 287 -15.09 -9.77 -20.79
CA LYS A 287 -13.87 -9.58 -21.58
C LYS A 287 -12.65 -9.39 -20.68
N ALA A 288 -11.51 -9.94 -21.10
CA ALA A 288 -10.23 -9.78 -20.41
C ALA A 288 -9.87 -8.31 -20.16
N SER A 289 -10.19 -7.43 -21.12
CA SER A 289 -10.00 -5.97 -21.02
C SER A 289 -10.81 -5.30 -19.91
N ILE A 290 -11.99 -5.83 -19.56
CA ILE A 290 -12.80 -5.29 -18.45
C ILE A 290 -12.18 -5.68 -17.12
N LEU A 291 -11.75 -6.94 -16.99
CA LEU A 291 -11.09 -7.42 -15.78
C LEU A 291 -9.71 -6.78 -15.59
N GLU A 292 -8.92 -6.63 -16.65
CA GLU A 292 -7.66 -5.89 -16.65
C GLU A 292 -7.86 -4.48 -16.09
N ARG A 293 -8.84 -3.73 -16.64
CA ARG A 293 -9.14 -2.37 -16.18
C ARG A 293 -9.57 -2.33 -14.72
N VAL A 294 -10.39 -3.29 -14.28
CA VAL A 294 -10.84 -3.37 -12.89
C VAL A 294 -9.68 -3.65 -11.94
N LEU A 295 -8.80 -4.61 -12.28
CA LEU A 295 -7.59 -4.93 -11.52
C LEU A 295 -6.61 -3.75 -11.49
N ARG A 296 -6.41 -3.10 -12.62
CA ARG A 296 -5.58 -1.89 -12.75
C ARG A 296 -6.10 -0.76 -11.86
N ASN A 297 -7.40 -0.48 -11.92
CA ASN A 297 -8.00 0.58 -11.11
C ASN A 297 -8.06 0.21 -9.61
N ALA A 298 -7.93 -1.08 -9.27
CA ALA A 298 -7.79 -1.58 -7.90
C ALA A 298 -6.33 -1.62 -7.40
N GLY A 299 -5.37 -1.13 -8.20
CA GLY A 299 -3.94 -1.13 -7.84
C GLY A 299 -3.26 -2.49 -7.95
N MET A 300 -3.89 -3.47 -8.61
CA MET A 300 -3.39 -4.84 -8.75
C MET A 300 -2.70 -5.05 -10.11
N VAL A 301 -1.68 -4.21 -10.38
CA VAL A 301 -1.01 -4.15 -11.68
C VAL A 301 -0.37 -5.49 -12.07
N ASP A 302 0.28 -6.17 -11.13
CA ASP A 302 0.90 -7.49 -11.38
C ASP A 302 -0.12 -8.54 -11.88
N ALA A 303 -1.37 -8.43 -11.42
CA ALA A 303 -2.45 -9.32 -11.83
C ALA A 303 -3.09 -8.85 -13.14
N SER A 304 -3.14 -7.54 -13.40
CA SER A 304 -3.65 -7.00 -14.67
C SER A 304 -2.72 -7.32 -15.84
N LEU A 305 -1.40 -7.42 -15.60
CA LEU A 305 -0.41 -7.81 -16.63
C LEU A 305 -0.65 -9.22 -17.19
N LEU A 306 -1.24 -10.13 -16.41
CA LEU A 306 -1.63 -11.46 -16.91
C LEU A 306 -2.75 -11.40 -17.96
N LEU A 307 -3.51 -10.30 -17.97
CA LEU A 307 -4.65 -10.07 -18.87
C LEU A 307 -4.32 -9.05 -19.96
N ALA A 308 -3.12 -8.47 -19.93
CA ALA A 308 -2.60 -7.60 -20.99
C ALA A 308 -2.14 -8.46 -22.19
N PRO A 309 -2.31 -7.98 -23.43
CA PRO A 309 -1.95 -8.73 -24.63
C PRO A 309 -0.46 -9.01 -24.78
#